data_AF-A0A640P8N6-F1
#
_entry.id   AF-A0A640P8N6-F1
#
_cell.length_a   1.000
_cell.length_b   1.000
_cell.length_c   1.000
_cell.angle_alpha   90.00
_cell.angle_beta   90.00
_cell.angle_gamma   90.00
#
_symmetry.space_group_name_H-M   'P 1'
#
loop_
_entity.id
_entity.type
_entity.pdbx_description
1 polymer ?
#
loop_
_entity_poly.entity_id
_entity_poly.type
_entity_poly.pdbx_seq_one_letter_code
_entity_poly.pdbx_strand_id
1 'polypeptide(L)'
;MIVELSDTSNQHISTLNTSGWISQLEKTGKSHLINQIFNELLRKQDKQRTYLGSPITIEFLKDPNYWFDYELNLQIFKRFEIYGLDPVQLGKATVSQTLNNKGSMILAVVNLVGLGRTLRGVQRVNEKYNQSKMAKVSEVTSTGGVVELFYFKGFTHFRYVTMHNIGCYLAVLEYLQYEKVSYHTEVDIFGNDLESGYSKIRFTWKKKSRLRNTVETVQKLLADKFLNKYLRSNSYLHTYHSDLMQNYEYQLSIKENLQREREAAHIALINQYKEVIAEKNQELFKTKSELEESILESKKMIVAWLNDNCDNSNLKAVDLSNYLSVSETKMNLKLKYMFSLTFKKLLINIRIERACALLTHKSPTEVAYSVGFKSPSHFSEVFKKEKGITPSQFKQEKSK
;
A
#
# COMPACT_ATOMS: atom_id res chain seq x y z
N MET A 1 -48.90 -20.32 31.29
CA MET A 1 -49.07 -21.27 30.17
C MET A 1 -47.78 -22.05 30.09
N ILE A 2 -47.80 -23.32 30.50
CA ILE A 2 -46.64 -24.21 30.46
C ILE A 2 -46.45 -24.58 28.99
N VAL A 3 -45.33 -24.19 28.40
CA VAL A 3 -44.95 -24.65 27.07
C VAL A 3 -44.12 -25.91 27.26
N GLU A 4 -44.75 -27.07 27.17
CA GLU A 4 -44.05 -28.33 26.96
C GLU A 4 -43.57 -28.38 25.51
N LEU A 5 -42.30 -28.73 25.33
CA LEU A 5 -41.67 -28.84 24.03
C LEU A 5 -41.13 -30.26 23.88
N SER A 6 -41.75 -31.02 22.97
CA SER A 6 -41.28 -32.33 22.50
C SER A 6 -40.10 -32.18 21.52
N ASP A 7 -39.51 -33.29 21.05
CA ASP A 7 -38.32 -33.37 20.17
C ASP A 7 -38.34 -32.52 18.87
N THR A 8 -39.47 -31.89 18.54
CA THR A 8 -39.62 -30.88 17.49
C THR A 8 -39.03 -29.50 17.86
N SER A 9 -38.46 -29.36 19.06
CA SER A 9 -38.08 -28.10 19.72
C SER A 9 -36.65 -27.61 19.53
N ASN A 10 -35.92 -28.16 18.56
CA ASN A 10 -34.60 -27.65 18.16
C ASN A 10 -34.65 -26.29 17.40
N GLN A 11 -35.67 -25.47 17.63
CA GLN A 11 -35.86 -24.17 16.97
C GLN A 11 -35.87 -23.08 18.05
N HIS A 12 -34.83 -22.24 18.08
CA HIS A 12 -34.63 -21.23 19.13
C HIS A 12 -34.71 -19.81 18.56
N ILE A 13 -34.80 -18.81 19.43
CA ILE A 13 -34.68 -17.40 19.05
C ILE A 13 -33.27 -16.91 19.38
N SER A 14 -32.71 -16.06 18.52
CA SER A 14 -31.30 -15.75 18.44
C SER A 14 -30.74 -15.06 19.69
N THR A 15 -30.14 -15.81 20.60
CA THR A 15 -28.70 -15.74 20.85
C THR A 15 -28.26 -16.96 21.65
N LEU A 16 -27.30 -17.68 21.09
CA LEU A 16 -26.79 -18.95 21.61
C LEU A 16 -25.88 -18.76 22.83
N ASN A 17 -25.58 -17.52 23.26
CA ASN A 17 -24.40 -17.33 24.09
C ASN A 17 -24.35 -16.01 24.89
N THR A 18 -25.04 -16.00 26.03
CA THR A 18 -24.85 -15.01 27.11
C THR A 18 -23.45 -15.06 27.73
N SER A 19 -22.79 -16.23 27.75
CA SER A 19 -21.43 -16.35 28.30
C SER A 19 -20.40 -15.51 27.53
N GLY A 20 -20.60 -15.29 26.23
CA GLY A 20 -19.80 -14.36 25.42
C GLY A 20 -19.98 -12.91 25.86
N TRP A 21 -21.21 -12.47 26.15
CA TRP A 21 -21.47 -11.13 26.68
C TRP A 21 -20.87 -10.94 28.07
N ILE A 22 -21.04 -11.94 28.94
CA ILE A 22 -20.49 -11.94 30.30
C ILE A 22 -18.97 -11.81 30.25
N SER A 23 -18.30 -12.64 29.44
CA SER A 23 -16.85 -12.58 29.26
C SER A 23 -16.38 -11.21 28.76
N GLN A 24 -17.11 -10.59 27.83
CA GLN A 24 -16.78 -9.26 27.33
C GLN A 24 -16.97 -8.16 28.40
N LEU A 25 -18.01 -8.26 29.22
CA LEU A 25 -18.26 -7.34 30.33
C LEU A 25 -17.20 -7.49 31.43
N GLU A 26 -16.83 -8.72 31.78
CA GLU A 26 -15.74 -9.00 32.72
C GLU A 26 -14.42 -8.42 32.21
N LYS A 27 -14.08 -8.67 30.94
CA LYS A 27 -12.86 -8.15 30.30
C LYS A 27 -12.79 -6.62 30.28
N THR A 28 -13.94 -5.95 30.26
CA THR A 28 -14.03 -4.48 30.23
C THR A 28 -14.29 -3.87 31.62
N GLY A 29 -14.25 -4.65 32.69
CA GLY A 29 -14.49 -4.17 34.06
C GLY A 29 -15.96 -3.78 34.34
N LYS A 30 -16.88 -4.22 33.49
CA LYS A 30 -18.32 -3.90 33.52
C LYS A 30 -19.18 -5.07 34.01
N SER A 31 -18.60 -6.06 34.69
CA SER A 31 -19.32 -7.24 35.20
C SER A 31 -20.49 -6.89 36.14
N HIS A 32 -20.43 -5.76 36.86
CA HIS A 32 -21.52 -5.28 37.71
C HIS A 32 -22.83 -5.04 36.92
N LEU A 33 -22.74 -4.66 35.64
CA LEU A 33 -23.90 -4.42 34.78
C LEU A 33 -24.71 -5.69 34.52
N ILE A 34 -24.08 -6.87 34.57
CA ILE A 34 -24.77 -8.16 34.41
C ILE A 34 -25.88 -8.26 35.47
N ASN A 35 -25.51 -8.11 36.74
CA ASN A 35 -26.46 -8.18 37.84
C ASN A 35 -27.49 -7.06 37.78
N GLN A 36 -27.09 -5.86 37.36
CA GLN A 36 -28.00 -4.72 37.24
C GLN A 36 -29.07 -4.94 36.16
N ILE A 37 -28.65 -5.34 34.95
CA ILE A 37 -29.56 -5.67 33.83
C ILE A 37 -30.52 -6.77 34.27
N PHE A 38 -30.02 -7.82 34.91
CA PHE A 38 -30.87 -8.95 35.31
C PHE A 38 -31.82 -8.59 36.43
N ASN A 39 -31.39 -7.85 37.46
CA ASN A 39 -32.29 -7.41 38.53
C ASN A 39 -33.39 -6.47 38.01
N GLU A 40 -33.11 -5.65 36.99
CA GLU A 40 -34.08 -4.77 36.36
C GLU A 40 -35.09 -5.52 35.48
N LEU A 41 -34.64 -6.54 34.75
CA LEU A 41 -35.45 -7.33 33.84
C LEU A 41 -36.23 -8.46 34.54
N LEU A 42 -35.70 -9.02 35.62
CA LEU A 42 -36.29 -10.11 36.40
C LEU A 42 -36.94 -9.55 37.68
N ARG A 43 -38.13 -8.95 37.57
CA ARG A 43 -38.89 -8.47 38.75
C ARG A 43 -39.39 -9.65 39.60
N LYS A 44 -39.89 -9.38 40.83
CA LYS A 44 -40.41 -10.40 41.77
C LYS A 44 -41.43 -11.39 41.18
N GLN A 45 -42.19 -11.00 40.14
CA GLN A 45 -43.16 -11.88 39.45
C GLN A 45 -42.51 -12.80 38.38
N ASP A 46 -41.32 -12.46 37.88
CA ASP A 46 -40.59 -13.24 36.87
C ASP A 46 -39.61 -14.27 37.49
N LYS A 47 -39.48 -14.31 38.82
CA LYS A 47 -38.78 -15.41 39.53
C LYS A 47 -39.45 -16.78 39.35
N GLN A 48 -40.66 -16.80 38.78
CA GLN A 48 -41.37 -18.01 38.36
C GLN A 48 -41.25 -18.28 36.85
N ARG A 49 -40.58 -17.42 36.06
CA ARG A 49 -40.29 -17.75 34.66
C ARG A 49 -39.24 -18.85 34.63
N THR A 50 -39.66 -19.97 34.06
CA THR A 50 -38.79 -21.11 33.80
C THR A 50 -38.58 -21.28 32.31
N TYR A 51 -37.36 -21.59 31.89
CA TYR A 51 -37.06 -22.11 30.57
C TYR A 51 -36.76 -23.61 30.70
N LEU A 52 -37.54 -24.45 30.02
CA LEU A 52 -37.50 -25.92 30.18
C LEU A 52 -37.60 -26.35 31.66
N GLY A 53 -38.47 -25.71 32.44
CA GLY A 53 -38.64 -25.99 33.88
C GLY A 53 -37.51 -25.46 34.78
N SER A 54 -36.42 -24.92 34.20
CA SER A 54 -35.32 -24.32 34.95
C SER A 54 -35.57 -22.83 35.19
N PRO A 55 -35.47 -22.33 36.43
CA PRO A 55 -35.62 -20.90 36.70
C PRO A 55 -34.60 -20.06 35.92
N ILE A 56 -35.05 -18.94 35.35
CA ILE A 56 -34.17 -17.99 34.67
C ILE A 56 -33.39 -17.19 35.72
N THR A 57 -32.18 -17.64 36.06
CA THR A 57 -31.24 -17.03 37.03
C THR A 57 -29.98 -16.49 36.36
N ILE A 58 -29.12 -15.76 37.10
CA ILE A 58 -27.80 -15.35 36.60
C ILE A 58 -26.96 -16.59 36.21
N GLU A 59 -27.06 -17.68 36.96
CA GLU A 59 -26.41 -18.96 36.65
C GLU A 59 -26.96 -19.58 35.36
N PHE A 60 -28.28 -19.52 35.13
CA PHE A 60 -28.89 -19.92 33.86
C PHE A 60 -28.28 -19.14 32.68
N LEU A 61 -27.98 -17.86 32.88
CA LEU A 61 -27.38 -17.02 31.84
C LEU A 61 -25.88 -17.24 31.68
N LYS A 62 -25.22 -17.90 32.63
CA LYS A 62 -23.82 -18.30 32.48
C LYS A 62 -23.67 -19.61 31.70
N ASP A 63 -24.72 -20.43 31.62
CA ASP A 63 -24.68 -21.70 30.91
C ASP A 63 -24.77 -21.47 29.38
N PRO A 64 -23.77 -21.88 28.59
CA PRO A 64 -23.79 -21.75 27.14
C PRO A 64 -24.82 -22.68 26.45
N ASN A 65 -25.48 -23.58 27.18
CA ASN A 65 -26.49 -24.48 26.64
C ASN A 65 -27.92 -23.93 26.78
N TYR A 66 -28.11 -22.87 27.56
CA TYR A 66 -29.42 -22.27 27.76
C TYR A 66 -29.73 -21.16 26.75
N TRP A 67 -30.99 -21.10 26.35
CA TRP A 67 -31.53 -20.12 25.41
C TRP A 67 -32.64 -19.34 26.10
N PHE A 68 -32.93 -18.14 25.61
CA PHE A 68 -34.01 -17.32 26.11
C PHE A 68 -34.81 -16.75 24.94
N ASP A 69 -36.07 -16.42 25.23
CA ASP A 69 -37.00 -15.96 24.20
C ASP A 69 -36.57 -14.62 23.57
N TYR A 70 -37.24 -14.29 22.48
CA TYR A 70 -36.98 -13.07 21.71
C TYR A 70 -37.14 -11.78 22.51
N GLU A 71 -38.20 -11.73 23.30
CA GLU A 71 -38.63 -10.51 23.99
C GLU A 71 -37.62 -10.18 25.08
N LEU A 72 -37.18 -11.19 25.84
CA LEU A 72 -36.10 -11.03 26.81
C LEU A 72 -34.79 -10.60 26.14
N ASN A 73 -34.46 -11.17 24.97
CA ASN A 73 -33.30 -10.76 24.17
C ASN A 73 -33.33 -9.28 23.79
N LEU A 74 -34.46 -8.80 23.26
CA LEU A 74 -34.61 -7.40 22.88
C LEU A 74 -34.50 -6.46 24.08
N GLN A 75 -35.07 -6.85 25.22
CA GLN A 75 -34.98 -6.06 26.44
C GLN A 75 -33.54 -5.96 26.96
N ILE A 76 -32.77 -7.07 26.87
CA ILE A 76 -31.33 -7.06 27.17
C ILE A 76 -30.59 -6.12 26.21
N PHE A 77 -30.83 -6.21 24.89
CA PHE A 77 -30.19 -5.31 23.92
C PHE A 77 -30.51 -3.84 24.18
N LYS A 78 -31.76 -3.50 24.52
CA LYS A 78 -32.17 -2.13 24.88
C LYS A 78 -31.41 -1.63 26.12
N ARG A 79 -31.17 -2.51 27.11
CA ARG A 79 -30.35 -2.15 28.28
C ARG A 79 -28.89 -2.00 27.93
N PHE A 80 -28.33 -2.88 27.10
CA PHE A 80 -26.97 -2.72 26.60
C PHE A 80 -26.75 -1.39 25.88
N GLU A 81 -27.73 -0.95 25.10
CA GLU A 81 -27.74 0.37 24.46
C GLU A 81 -27.77 1.51 25.49
N ILE A 82 -28.68 1.46 26.47
CA ILE A 82 -28.76 2.45 27.56
C ILE A 82 -27.45 2.54 28.34
N TYR A 83 -26.77 1.41 28.57
CA TYR A 83 -25.48 1.36 29.27
C TYR A 83 -24.27 1.67 28.39
N GLY A 84 -24.48 2.04 27.12
CA GLY A 84 -23.41 2.43 26.21
C GLY A 84 -22.41 1.30 25.94
N LEU A 85 -22.88 0.06 25.89
CA LEU A 85 -22.06 -1.08 25.51
C LEU A 85 -21.93 -1.14 23.99
N ASP A 86 -20.75 -1.51 23.49
CA ASP A 86 -20.51 -1.62 22.05
C ASP A 86 -21.16 -2.91 21.49
N PRO A 87 -22.21 -2.79 20.65
CA PRO A 87 -22.90 -3.94 20.08
C PRO A 87 -21.97 -4.81 19.23
N VAL A 88 -21.01 -4.21 18.51
CA VAL A 88 -20.10 -4.94 17.63
C VAL A 88 -19.16 -5.82 18.46
N GLN A 89 -18.63 -5.30 19.57
CA GLN A 89 -17.76 -6.09 20.45
C GLN A 89 -18.53 -7.21 21.15
N LEU A 90 -19.76 -6.95 21.59
CA LEU A 90 -20.62 -7.99 22.16
C LEU A 90 -20.92 -9.09 21.13
N GLY A 91 -21.20 -8.72 19.87
CA GLY A 91 -21.37 -9.65 18.77
C GLY A 91 -20.14 -10.51 18.49
N LYS A 92 -18.96 -9.89 18.50
CA LYS A 92 -17.71 -10.61 18.35
C LYS A 92 -17.51 -11.62 19.47
N ALA A 93 -17.75 -11.22 20.72
CA ALA A 93 -17.60 -12.08 21.88
C ALA A 93 -18.57 -13.27 21.88
N THR A 94 -19.81 -13.08 21.42
CA THR A 94 -20.79 -14.17 21.21
C THR A 94 -20.23 -15.27 20.33
N VAL A 95 -19.57 -14.90 19.23
CA VAL A 95 -18.98 -15.87 18.29
C VAL A 95 -17.68 -16.44 18.81
N SER A 96 -16.78 -15.61 19.36
CA SER A 96 -15.48 -16.08 19.88
C SER A 96 -15.63 -17.15 20.95
N GLN A 97 -16.59 -16.99 21.87
CA GLN A 97 -16.83 -17.98 22.92
C GLN A 97 -17.39 -19.30 22.37
N THR A 98 -18.29 -19.22 21.38
CA THR A 98 -18.82 -20.38 20.67
C THR A 98 -17.72 -21.13 19.91
N LEU A 99 -16.79 -20.38 19.31
CA LEU A 99 -15.62 -20.95 18.64
C LEU A 99 -14.61 -21.52 19.64
N ASN A 100 -14.46 -20.96 20.84
CA ASN A 100 -13.51 -21.49 21.84
C ASN A 100 -13.96 -22.84 22.45
N ASN A 101 -15.26 -23.04 22.69
CA ASN A 101 -15.77 -24.24 23.37
C ASN A 101 -15.75 -25.52 22.50
N LYS A 102 -15.59 -25.43 21.17
CA LYS A 102 -15.51 -26.57 20.23
C LYS A 102 -14.45 -26.39 19.12
N GLY A 103 -13.48 -25.49 19.36
CA GLY A 103 -12.76 -24.76 18.32
C GLY A 103 -11.93 -25.58 17.36
N SER A 104 -10.98 -26.38 17.83
CA SER A 104 -9.95 -26.94 16.94
C SER A 104 -10.51 -27.83 15.82
N MET A 105 -11.56 -28.61 16.06
CA MET A 105 -12.13 -29.53 15.05
C MET A 105 -13.01 -28.81 14.01
N ILE A 106 -13.89 -27.91 14.46
CA ILE A 106 -14.73 -27.09 13.57
C ILE A 106 -13.84 -26.23 12.68
N LEU A 107 -12.70 -25.77 13.20
CA LEU A 107 -11.71 -25.00 12.48
C LEU A 107 -11.06 -25.70 11.32
N ALA A 108 -10.59 -26.92 11.58
CA ALA A 108 -9.92 -27.73 10.57
C ALA A 108 -10.90 -27.95 9.40
N VAL A 109 -12.16 -28.28 9.71
CA VAL A 109 -13.20 -28.48 8.71
C VAL A 109 -13.52 -27.18 7.95
N VAL A 110 -13.68 -26.06 8.66
CA VAL A 110 -14.02 -24.75 8.09
C VAL A 110 -12.92 -24.19 7.17
N ASN A 111 -11.65 -24.29 7.56
CA ASN A 111 -10.54 -23.81 6.74
C ASN A 111 -10.26 -24.68 5.50
N LEU A 112 -10.61 -25.97 5.53
CA LEU A 112 -10.48 -26.86 4.37
C LEU A 112 -11.53 -26.59 3.28
N VAL A 113 -12.75 -26.18 3.65
CA VAL A 113 -13.88 -26.01 2.71
C VAL A 113 -13.97 -24.61 2.07
N GLY A 114 -13.23 -23.62 2.60
CA GLY A 114 -13.16 -22.26 2.07
C GLY A 114 -14.28 -21.31 2.54
N LEU A 115 -14.05 -19.99 2.43
CA LEU A 115 -14.94 -18.96 2.99
C LEU A 115 -16.39 -19.07 2.52
N GLY A 116 -16.62 -19.21 1.21
CA GLY A 116 -17.98 -19.29 0.68
C GLY A 116 -18.76 -20.50 1.23
N ARG A 117 -18.12 -21.67 1.38
CA ARG A 117 -18.76 -22.84 1.99
C ARG A 117 -18.94 -22.69 3.49
N THR A 118 -18.01 -22.01 4.16
CA THR A 118 -18.09 -21.70 5.60
C THR A 118 -19.26 -20.77 5.90
N LEU A 119 -19.34 -19.63 5.21
CA LEU A 119 -20.42 -18.66 5.41
C LEU A 119 -21.79 -19.27 5.08
N ARG A 120 -21.88 -20.10 4.02
CA ARG A 120 -23.10 -20.88 3.73
C ARG A 120 -23.39 -21.98 4.75
N GLY A 121 -22.38 -22.53 5.41
CA GLY A 121 -22.54 -23.44 6.55
C GLY A 121 -23.12 -22.72 7.76
N VAL A 122 -22.56 -21.56 8.12
CA VAL A 122 -23.06 -20.69 9.20
C VAL A 122 -24.50 -20.25 8.91
N GLN A 123 -24.82 -19.88 7.65
CA GLN A 123 -26.18 -19.59 7.22
C GLN A 123 -27.12 -20.77 7.48
N ARG A 124 -26.80 -21.99 7.03
CA ARG A 124 -27.65 -23.17 7.24
C ARG A 124 -27.89 -23.49 8.72
N VAL A 125 -26.87 -23.31 9.56
CA VAL A 125 -27.02 -23.45 11.01
C VAL A 125 -27.97 -22.36 11.53
N ASN A 126 -27.80 -21.11 11.10
CA ASN A 126 -28.70 -20.02 11.48
C ASN A 126 -30.15 -20.33 11.07
N GLU A 127 -30.40 -20.71 9.82
CA GLU A 127 -31.72 -21.07 9.28
C GLU A 127 -32.37 -22.24 10.05
N LYS A 128 -31.57 -23.23 10.47
CA LYS A 128 -32.10 -24.39 11.21
C LYS A 128 -32.57 -24.03 12.62
N TYR A 129 -31.86 -23.12 13.28
CA TYR A 129 -32.04 -22.87 14.71
C TYR A 129 -32.65 -21.50 15.04
N ASN A 130 -32.85 -20.60 14.08
CA ASN A 130 -33.29 -19.22 14.33
C ASN A 130 -34.71 -18.97 13.82
N GLN A 131 -35.62 -18.65 14.73
CA GLN A 131 -37.01 -18.32 14.41
C GLN A 131 -37.29 -16.82 14.27
N SER A 132 -36.31 -15.94 14.51
CA SER A 132 -36.50 -14.48 14.43
C SER A 132 -36.10 -13.87 13.09
N LYS A 133 -35.18 -14.52 12.38
CA LYS A 133 -34.68 -14.04 11.09
C LYS A 133 -34.09 -15.17 10.26
N MET A 134 -34.12 -14.99 8.94
CA MET A 134 -33.37 -15.76 7.96
C MET A 134 -32.14 -14.95 7.53
N ALA A 135 -30.96 -15.56 7.60
CA ALA A 135 -29.73 -14.97 7.05
C ALA A 135 -29.48 -15.52 5.63
N LYS A 136 -29.07 -14.68 4.69
CA LYS A 136 -28.68 -15.07 3.34
C LYS A 136 -27.36 -14.45 2.97
N VAL A 137 -26.41 -15.27 2.53
CA VAL A 137 -25.13 -14.82 1.99
C VAL A 137 -25.24 -14.79 0.47
N SER A 138 -25.56 -13.63 -0.11
CA SER A 138 -25.87 -13.49 -1.54
C SER A 138 -24.64 -13.33 -2.43
N GLU A 139 -23.55 -12.74 -1.92
CA GLU A 139 -22.30 -12.53 -2.67
C GLU A 139 -21.11 -12.97 -1.82
N VAL A 140 -20.16 -13.72 -2.42
CA VAL A 140 -18.84 -13.98 -1.81
C VAL A 140 -17.79 -13.98 -2.92
N THR A 141 -16.92 -12.98 -2.91
CA THR A 141 -15.80 -12.82 -3.84
C THR A 141 -14.47 -12.93 -3.11
N SER A 142 -13.36 -12.72 -3.83
CA SER A 142 -12.02 -12.65 -3.23
C SER A 142 -11.82 -11.42 -2.34
N THR A 143 -12.60 -10.36 -2.54
CA THR A 143 -12.43 -9.04 -1.91
C THR A 143 -13.60 -8.58 -1.05
N GLY A 144 -14.72 -9.31 -1.04
CA GLY A 144 -15.88 -8.93 -0.25
C GLY A 144 -17.06 -9.87 -0.39
N GLY A 145 -18.16 -9.54 0.29
CA GLY A 145 -19.39 -10.29 0.24
C GLY A 145 -20.56 -9.55 0.88
N VAL A 146 -21.76 -10.09 0.68
CA VAL A 146 -23.01 -9.48 1.14
C VAL A 146 -23.76 -10.46 2.02
N VAL A 147 -24.24 -9.96 3.15
CA VAL A 147 -25.13 -10.64 4.07
C VAL A 147 -26.44 -9.89 4.14
N GLU A 148 -27.53 -10.60 3.93
CA GLU A 148 -28.90 -10.12 4.04
C GLU A 148 -29.57 -10.81 5.22
N LEU A 149 -30.27 -10.05 6.06
CA LEU A 149 -31.00 -10.52 7.22
C LEU A 149 -32.48 -10.16 7.04
N PHE A 150 -33.32 -11.17 6.86
CA PHE A 150 -34.77 -11.04 6.72
C PHE A 150 -35.43 -11.39 8.05
N TYR A 151 -35.97 -10.42 8.76
CA TYR A 151 -36.62 -10.63 10.05
C TYR A 151 -38.08 -10.99 9.83
N PHE A 152 -38.56 -12.05 10.48
CA PHE A 152 -39.92 -12.53 10.29
C PHE A 152 -40.94 -11.61 10.96
N LYS A 153 -42.20 -11.66 10.50
CA LYS A 153 -43.29 -10.88 11.10
C LYS A 153 -43.44 -11.22 12.58
N GLY A 154 -43.67 -10.19 13.41
CA GLY A 154 -43.74 -10.34 14.87
C GLY A 154 -42.37 -10.28 15.56
N PHE A 155 -41.28 -10.06 14.81
CA PHE A 155 -39.94 -9.87 15.36
C PHE A 155 -39.41 -8.46 15.05
N THR A 156 -39.54 -7.55 16.01
CA THR A 156 -39.06 -6.16 15.94
C THR A 156 -37.56 -6.02 16.22
N HIS A 157 -36.70 -5.80 15.22
CA HIS A 157 -35.29 -5.44 15.47
C HIS A 157 -35.06 -3.92 15.39
N PHE A 158 -33.92 -3.48 15.93
CA PHE A 158 -33.46 -2.10 15.85
C PHE A 158 -31.95 -2.07 15.60
N ARG A 159 -31.39 -0.88 15.37
CA ARG A 159 -29.99 -0.68 14.95
C ARG A 159 -28.97 -1.45 15.80
N TYR A 160 -29.17 -1.52 17.12
CA TYR A 160 -28.25 -2.23 18.01
C TYR A 160 -28.14 -3.72 17.68
N VAL A 161 -29.26 -4.36 17.35
CA VAL A 161 -29.32 -5.76 16.92
C VAL A 161 -28.60 -5.94 15.59
N THR A 162 -28.77 -5.02 14.64
CA THR A 162 -28.03 -5.02 13.37
C THR A 162 -26.52 -4.96 13.62
N MET A 163 -26.08 -4.04 14.49
CA MET A 163 -24.65 -3.89 14.81
C MET A 163 -24.07 -5.09 15.57
N HIS A 164 -24.86 -5.72 16.45
CA HIS A 164 -24.46 -6.98 17.10
C HIS A 164 -24.26 -8.10 16.08
N ASN A 165 -25.17 -8.23 15.11
CA ASN A 165 -25.02 -9.21 14.03
C ASN A 165 -23.77 -8.94 13.19
N ILE A 166 -23.47 -7.67 12.87
CA ILE A 166 -22.22 -7.28 12.20
C ILE A 166 -21.01 -7.77 12.99
N GLY A 167 -21.01 -7.56 14.32
CA GLY A 167 -19.97 -8.08 15.22
C GLY A 167 -19.78 -9.59 15.10
N CYS A 168 -20.87 -10.36 15.03
CA CYS A 168 -20.80 -11.80 14.83
C CYS A 168 -20.09 -12.18 13.51
N TYR A 169 -20.46 -11.55 12.39
CA TYR A 169 -19.82 -11.82 11.10
C TYR A 169 -18.37 -11.36 11.06
N LEU A 170 -18.04 -10.22 11.66
CA LEU A 170 -16.66 -9.76 11.81
C LEU A 170 -15.81 -10.76 12.58
N ALA A 171 -16.32 -11.30 13.68
CA ALA A 171 -15.61 -12.34 14.41
C ALA A 171 -15.34 -13.57 13.54
N VAL A 172 -16.30 -14.04 12.73
CA VAL A 172 -16.05 -15.15 11.78
C VAL A 172 -14.96 -14.79 10.77
N LEU A 173 -14.99 -13.58 10.19
CA LEU A 173 -14.00 -13.13 9.20
C LEU A 173 -12.59 -12.97 9.81
N GLU A 174 -12.48 -12.36 10.99
CA GLU A 174 -11.24 -12.22 11.75
C GLU A 174 -10.68 -13.60 12.14
N TYR A 175 -11.57 -14.50 12.54
CA TYR A 175 -11.23 -15.86 12.87
C TYR A 175 -10.60 -16.59 11.68
N LEU A 176 -11.18 -16.42 10.49
CA LEU A 176 -10.67 -16.92 9.21
C LEU A 176 -9.43 -16.17 8.67
N GLN A 177 -8.85 -15.28 9.48
CA GLN A 177 -7.64 -14.51 9.16
C GLN A 177 -7.79 -13.62 7.91
N TYR A 178 -8.98 -13.08 7.66
CA TYR A 178 -9.15 -12.00 6.70
C TYR A 178 -8.66 -10.69 7.30
N GLU A 179 -7.90 -9.93 6.52
CA GLU A 179 -7.31 -8.67 6.93
C GLU A 179 -8.07 -7.49 6.34
N LYS A 180 -7.93 -6.30 6.94
CA LYS A 180 -8.55 -5.06 6.48
C LYS A 180 -10.06 -5.24 6.24
N VAL A 181 -10.72 -5.95 7.15
CA VAL A 181 -12.16 -6.17 7.09
C VAL A 181 -12.86 -4.85 7.41
N SER A 182 -13.73 -4.40 6.51
CA SER A 182 -14.63 -3.27 6.72
C SER A 182 -16.04 -3.63 6.29
N TYR A 183 -17.02 -2.85 6.73
CA TYR A 183 -18.43 -3.08 6.42
C TYR A 183 -19.18 -1.79 6.15
N HIS A 184 -20.28 -1.91 5.43
CA HIS A 184 -21.24 -0.85 5.17
C HIS A 184 -22.66 -1.44 5.16
N THR A 185 -23.58 -0.81 5.89
CA THR A 185 -25.00 -1.17 5.88
C THR A 185 -25.65 -0.48 4.70
N GLU A 186 -26.05 -1.24 3.68
CA GLU A 186 -26.71 -0.73 2.47
C GLU A 186 -28.19 -0.42 2.74
N VAL A 187 -28.87 -1.26 3.51
CA VAL A 187 -30.29 -1.12 3.87
C VAL A 187 -30.48 -1.59 5.30
N ASP A 188 -31.28 -0.87 6.10
CA ASP A 188 -31.73 -1.34 7.42
C ASP A 188 -33.15 -0.82 7.70
N ILE A 189 -34.13 -1.67 7.46
CA ILE A 189 -35.56 -1.41 7.64
C ILE A 189 -36.01 -2.17 8.87
N PHE A 190 -36.45 -1.44 9.89
CA PHE A 190 -36.97 -2.03 11.13
C PHE A 190 -38.43 -2.41 10.92
N GLY A 191 -38.72 -3.71 10.94
CA GLY A 191 -40.09 -4.22 10.94
C GLY A 191 -40.77 -3.96 12.29
N ASN A 192 -42.10 -3.90 12.30
CA ASN A 192 -42.91 -3.87 13.51
C ASN A 192 -43.72 -5.17 13.65
N ASP A 193 -44.62 -5.26 14.61
CA ASP A 193 -45.40 -6.50 14.84
C ASP A 193 -46.24 -6.92 13.61
N LEU A 194 -46.52 -5.98 12.69
CA LEU A 194 -47.33 -6.19 11.49
C LEU A 194 -46.49 -6.45 10.23
N GLU A 195 -45.22 -6.02 10.20
CA GLU A 195 -44.34 -6.01 9.01
C GLU A 195 -42.96 -6.65 9.27
N SER A 196 -42.41 -7.35 8.27
CA SER A 196 -41.07 -7.94 8.35
C SER A 196 -39.96 -6.87 8.29
N GLY A 197 -38.90 -7.04 9.08
CA GLY A 197 -37.69 -6.22 8.99
C GLY A 197 -36.67 -6.76 7.99
N TYR A 198 -35.73 -5.90 7.56
CA TYR A 198 -34.68 -6.29 6.62
C TYR A 198 -33.38 -5.49 6.81
N SER A 199 -32.24 -6.18 6.89
CA SER A 199 -30.92 -5.54 6.87
C SER A 199 -30.05 -6.12 5.76
N LYS A 200 -29.39 -5.26 4.97
CA LYS A 200 -28.40 -5.64 3.96
C LYS A 200 -27.05 -5.04 4.30
N ILE A 201 -26.05 -5.89 4.48
CA ILE A 201 -24.73 -5.52 4.95
C ILE A 201 -23.69 -6.01 3.95
N ARG A 202 -22.89 -5.08 3.42
CA ARG A 202 -21.72 -5.39 2.60
C ARG A 202 -20.47 -5.40 3.45
N PHE A 203 -19.66 -6.45 3.28
CA PHE A 203 -18.34 -6.58 3.86
C PHE A 203 -17.29 -6.53 2.74
N THR A 204 -16.15 -5.92 3.04
CA THR A 204 -14.96 -5.93 2.18
C THR A 204 -13.76 -6.40 2.97
N TRP A 205 -12.84 -7.13 2.33
CA TRP A 205 -11.68 -7.73 2.99
C TRP A 205 -10.50 -7.92 2.04
N LYS A 206 -9.31 -8.09 2.61
CA LYS A 206 -8.13 -8.59 1.92
C LYS A 206 -7.82 -10.00 2.40
N LYS A 207 -7.67 -10.94 1.46
CA LYS A 207 -7.32 -12.32 1.77
C LYS A 207 -5.80 -12.46 1.98
N LYS A 208 -5.35 -12.98 3.12
CA LYS A 208 -3.98 -13.49 3.28
C LYS A 208 -3.71 -14.62 2.28
N SER A 209 -2.44 -14.84 1.92
CA SER A 209 -2.05 -15.97 1.06
C SER A 209 -2.64 -17.29 1.56
N ARG A 210 -3.27 -18.07 0.68
CA ARG A 210 -3.92 -19.37 1.01
C ARG A 210 -2.95 -20.31 1.74
N LEU A 211 -1.68 -20.30 1.35
CA LEU A 211 -0.62 -21.09 1.98
C LEU A 211 -0.34 -20.62 3.41
N ARG A 212 -0.22 -19.31 3.63
CA ARG A 212 0.04 -18.72 4.96
C ARG A 212 -1.12 -19.02 5.94
N ASN A 213 -2.37 -18.94 5.48
CA ASN A 213 -3.53 -19.27 6.33
C ASN A 213 -3.59 -20.74 6.71
N THR A 214 -3.32 -21.66 5.77
CA THR A 214 -3.23 -23.09 6.09
C THR A 214 -2.13 -23.34 7.12
N VAL A 215 -0.96 -22.72 6.96
CA VAL A 215 0.16 -22.84 7.90
C VAL A 215 -0.16 -22.33 9.30
N GLU A 216 -0.65 -21.10 9.44
CA GLU A 216 -1.00 -20.52 10.75
C GLU A 216 -2.11 -21.33 11.45
N THR A 217 -3.05 -21.90 10.69
CA THR A 217 -4.10 -22.78 11.21
C THR A 217 -3.51 -24.09 11.74
N VAL A 218 -2.65 -24.74 10.97
CA VAL A 218 -1.97 -25.97 11.39
C VAL A 218 -1.12 -25.72 12.64
N GLN A 219 -0.40 -24.61 12.70
CA GLN A 219 0.37 -24.20 13.89
C GLN A 219 -0.52 -23.99 15.14
N LYS A 220 -1.69 -23.36 14.99
CA LYS A 220 -2.67 -23.22 16.10
C LYS A 220 -3.24 -24.57 16.55
N LEU A 221 -3.53 -25.48 15.61
CA LEU A 221 -3.99 -26.83 15.91
C LEU A 221 -2.91 -27.65 16.64
N LEU A 222 -1.65 -27.47 16.26
CA LEU A 222 -0.48 -28.08 16.89
C LEU A 222 -0.19 -27.52 18.29
N ALA A 223 -0.59 -26.29 18.59
CA ALA A 223 -0.45 -25.70 19.92
C ALA A 223 -1.54 -26.18 20.90
N ASP A 224 -2.60 -26.82 20.42
CA ASP A 224 -3.71 -27.33 21.24
C ASP A 224 -3.30 -28.65 21.92
N LYS A 225 -3.11 -28.59 23.26
CA LYS A 225 -2.73 -29.75 24.08
C LYS A 225 -3.75 -30.89 24.03
N PHE A 226 -5.04 -30.59 23.84
CA PHE A 226 -6.10 -31.60 23.79
C PHE A 226 -6.03 -32.40 22.48
N LEU A 227 -5.84 -31.71 21.36
CA LEU A 227 -5.72 -32.33 20.05
C LEU A 227 -4.46 -33.18 19.93
N ASN A 228 -3.32 -32.69 20.43
CA ASN A 228 -2.08 -33.47 20.48
C ASN A 228 -2.22 -34.76 21.31
N LYS A 229 -2.92 -34.69 22.45
CA LYS A 229 -3.18 -35.88 23.27
C LYS A 229 -4.05 -36.87 22.52
N TYR A 230 -5.15 -36.40 21.90
CA TYR A 230 -6.08 -37.23 21.14
C TYR A 230 -5.45 -37.89 19.91
N LEU A 231 -4.65 -37.14 19.13
CA LEU A 231 -3.93 -37.63 17.95
C LEU A 231 -2.88 -38.70 18.31
N ARG A 232 -2.16 -38.53 19.43
CA ARG A 232 -1.17 -39.53 19.90
C ARG A 232 -1.81 -40.82 20.39
N SER A 233 -3.02 -40.76 20.95
CA SER A 233 -3.76 -41.94 21.42
C SER A 233 -4.47 -42.72 20.30
N ASN A 234 -4.47 -42.23 19.06
CA ASN A 234 -5.14 -42.88 17.93
C ASN A 234 -4.13 -43.15 16.81
N SER A 235 -3.62 -44.39 16.74
CA SER A 235 -2.44 -44.77 15.94
C SER A 235 -2.56 -44.40 14.45
N TYR A 236 -3.74 -44.57 13.86
CA TYR A 236 -4.02 -44.22 12.47
C TYR A 236 -3.87 -42.71 12.22
N LEU A 237 -4.40 -41.89 13.12
CA LEU A 237 -4.28 -40.43 13.04
C LEU A 237 -2.87 -39.94 13.34
N HIS A 238 -2.11 -40.65 14.19
CA HIS A 238 -0.71 -40.32 14.46
C HIS A 238 0.19 -40.52 13.24
N THR A 239 0.04 -41.65 12.53
CA THR A 239 0.79 -41.92 11.29
C THR A 239 0.43 -40.90 10.21
N TYR A 240 -0.87 -40.68 9.97
CA TYR A 240 -1.32 -39.68 9.01
C TYR A 240 -0.82 -38.26 9.36
N HIS A 241 -0.75 -37.92 10.65
CA HIS A 241 -0.19 -36.67 11.13
C HIS A 241 1.31 -36.55 10.85
N SER A 242 2.08 -37.60 11.11
CA SER A 242 3.52 -37.65 10.83
C SER A 242 3.80 -37.42 9.34
N ASP A 243 3.06 -38.09 8.46
CA ASP A 243 3.20 -37.95 7.01
C ASP A 243 2.83 -36.53 6.54
N LEU A 244 1.81 -35.92 7.14
CA LEU A 244 1.42 -34.54 6.84
C LEU A 244 2.50 -33.53 7.28
N MET A 245 3.16 -33.79 8.40
CA MET A 245 4.25 -32.96 8.92
C MET A 245 5.51 -33.07 8.07
N GLN A 246 5.86 -34.27 7.62
CA GLN A 246 7.00 -34.49 6.73
C GLN A 246 6.79 -33.82 5.38
N ASN A 247 5.57 -33.90 4.83
CA ASN A 247 5.17 -33.16 3.64
C ASN A 247 5.22 -31.64 3.85
N TYR A 248 4.85 -31.15 5.04
CA TYR A 248 4.91 -29.73 5.36
C TYR A 248 6.34 -29.19 5.43
N GLU A 249 7.25 -29.87 6.14
CA GLU A 249 8.66 -29.51 6.22
C GLU A 249 9.31 -29.52 4.84
N TYR A 250 8.97 -30.51 4.02
CA TYR A 250 9.42 -30.56 2.63
C TYR A 250 8.92 -29.37 1.80
N GLN A 251 7.64 -29.02 1.90
CA GLN A 251 7.06 -27.87 1.19
C GLN A 251 7.61 -26.52 1.67
N LEU A 252 7.88 -26.38 2.97
CA LEU A 252 8.60 -25.23 3.55
C LEU A 252 9.99 -25.11 2.95
N SER A 253 10.76 -26.20 2.92
CA SER A 253 12.13 -26.20 2.38
C SER A 253 12.15 -25.83 0.90
N ILE A 254 11.18 -26.32 0.10
CA ILE A 254 11.01 -25.95 -1.30
C ILE A 254 10.75 -24.44 -1.43
N LYS A 255 9.87 -23.89 -0.58
CA LYS A 255 9.52 -22.47 -0.64
C LYS A 255 10.69 -21.57 -0.24
N GLU A 256 11.44 -21.95 0.78
CA GLU A 256 12.66 -21.24 1.21
C GLU A 256 13.76 -21.34 0.16
N ASN A 257 13.91 -22.49 -0.51
CA ASN A 257 14.82 -22.65 -1.64
C ASN A 257 14.41 -21.77 -2.83
N LEU A 258 13.14 -21.79 -3.23
CA LEU A 258 12.60 -20.92 -4.28
C LEU A 258 12.78 -19.43 -3.97
N GLN A 259 12.62 -19.04 -2.71
CA GLN A 259 12.84 -17.67 -2.28
C GLN A 259 14.32 -17.29 -2.38
N ARG A 260 15.23 -18.15 -1.88
CA ARG A 260 16.69 -17.96 -1.99
C ARG A 260 17.15 -17.92 -3.46
N GLU A 261 16.63 -18.80 -4.31
CA GLU A 261 16.93 -18.82 -5.75
C GLU A 261 16.44 -17.54 -6.45
N ARG A 262 15.25 -17.04 -6.10
CA ARG A 262 14.75 -15.77 -6.63
C ARG A 262 15.59 -14.59 -6.18
N GLU A 263 16.00 -14.55 -4.91
CA GLU A 263 16.88 -13.51 -4.38
C GLU A 263 18.25 -13.57 -5.03
N ALA A 264 18.83 -14.76 -5.21
CA ALA A 264 20.09 -14.96 -5.93
C ALA A 264 19.98 -14.52 -7.41
N ALA A 265 18.89 -14.89 -8.10
CA ALA A 265 18.64 -14.45 -9.47
C ALA A 265 18.45 -12.93 -9.57
N HIS A 266 17.78 -12.31 -8.61
CA HIS A 266 17.61 -10.87 -8.56
C HIS A 266 18.94 -10.16 -8.30
N ILE A 267 19.78 -10.67 -7.39
CA ILE A 267 21.13 -10.15 -7.13
C ILE A 267 22.01 -10.29 -8.37
N ALA A 268 21.97 -11.45 -9.04
CA ALA A 268 22.70 -11.68 -10.28
C ALA A 268 22.28 -10.69 -11.38
N LEU A 269 20.98 -10.46 -11.53
CA LEU A 269 20.44 -9.49 -12.49
C LEU A 269 20.87 -8.05 -12.14
N ILE A 270 20.82 -7.66 -10.86
CA ILE A 270 21.32 -6.35 -10.41
C ILE A 270 22.81 -6.19 -10.75
N ASN A 271 23.62 -7.21 -10.50
CA ASN A 271 25.06 -7.15 -10.77
C ASN A 271 25.34 -7.05 -12.28
N GLN A 272 24.62 -7.81 -13.11
CA GLN A 272 24.70 -7.69 -14.57
C GLN A 272 24.34 -6.27 -15.04
N TYR A 273 23.28 -5.67 -14.49
CA TYR A 273 22.93 -4.28 -14.82
C TYR A 273 24.00 -3.28 -14.37
N LYS A 274 24.64 -3.49 -13.21
CA LYS A 274 25.73 -2.64 -12.73
C LYS A 274 26.94 -2.69 -13.66
N GLU A 275 27.31 -3.86 -14.15
CA GLU A 275 28.41 -4.04 -15.10
C GLU A 275 28.14 -3.28 -16.41
N VAL A 276 26.96 -3.46 -17.00
CA VAL A 276 26.55 -2.74 -18.23
C VAL A 276 26.55 -1.21 -18.03
N ILE A 277 26.09 -0.73 -16.86
CA ILE A 277 26.13 0.71 -16.54
C ILE A 277 27.56 1.21 -16.40
N ALA A 278 28.44 0.43 -15.76
CA ALA A 278 29.85 0.79 -15.59
C ALA A 278 30.57 0.90 -16.95
N GLU A 279 30.36 -0.07 -17.85
CA GLU A 279 30.91 -0.05 -19.21
C GLU A 279 30.43 1.17 -20.00
N LYS A 280 29.12 1.45 -20.02
CA LYS A 280 28.56 2.62 -20.70
C LYS A 280 29.07 3.94 -20.15
N ASN A 281 29.28 4.02 -18.83
CA ASN A 281 29.83 5.22 -18.20
C ASN A 281 31.31 5.44 -18.57
N GLN A 282 32.11 4.37 -18.68
CA GLN A 282 33.48 4.45 -19.16
C GLN A 282 33.54 4.90 -20.63
N GLU A 283 32.68 4.34 -21.48
CA GLU A 283 32.58 4.73 -22.89
C GLU A 283 32.19 6.22 -23.01
N LEU A 284 31.17 6.66 -22.28
CA LEU A 284 30.73 8.06 -22.27
C LEU A 284 31.84 9.01 -21.79
N PHE A 285 32.59 8.62 -20.75
CA PHE A 285 33.71 9.41 -20.25
C PHE A 285 34.82 9.54 -21.30
N LYS A 286 35.16 8.42 -21.96
CA LYS A 286 36.16 8.39 -23.03
C LYS A 286 35.74 9.30 -24.21
N THR A 287 34.51 9.16 -24.70
CA THR A 287 33.99 9.99 -25.81
C THR A 287 33.95 11.47 -25.44
N LYS A 288 33.61 11.81 -24.19
CA LYS A 288 33.63 13.19 -23.72
C LYS A 288 35.05 13.77 -23.70
N SER A 289 36.03 13.01 -23.21
CA SER A 289 37.44 13.42 -23.19
C SER A 289 37.98 13.64 -24.61
N GLU A 290 37.72 12.71 -25.52
CA GLU A 290 38.15 12.81 -26.93
C GLU A 290 37.53 14.03 -27.64
N LEU A 291 36.26 14.34 -27.35
CA LEU A 291 35.58 15.52 -27.88
C LEU A 291 36.19 16.82 -27.33
N GLU A 292 36.50 16.89 -26.04
CA GLU A 292 37.13 18.05 -25.41
C GLU A 292 38.53 18.32 -26.01
N GLU A 293 39.34 17.28 -26.21
CA GLU A 293 40.63 17.38 -26.89
C GLU A 293 40.50 17.85 -28.34
N SER A 294 39.54 17.28 -29.10
CA SER A 294 39.28 17.68 -30.49
C SER A 294 38.82 19.14 -30.62
N ILE A 295 37.99 19.61 -29.68
CA ILE A 295 37.56 21.01 -29.60
C ILE A 295 38.76 21.90 -29.29
N LEU A 296 39.60 21.51 -28.34
CA LEU A 296 40.78 22.29 -27.97
C LEU A 296 41.75 22.43 -29.16
N GLU A 297 41.99 21.34 -29.90
CA GLU A 297 42.86 21.38 -31.07
C GLU A 297 42.27 22.23 -32.20
N SER A 298 40.96 22.10 -32.44
CA SER A 298 40.24 22.96 -33.39
C SER A 298 40.35 24.44 -33.03
N LYS A 299 40.27 24.79 -31.72
CA LYS A 299 40.45 26.17 -31.26
C LYS A 299 41.85 26.69 -31.58
N LYS A 300 42.90 25.90 -31.28
CA LYS A 300 44.29 26.28 -31.57
C LYS A 300 44.50 26.54 -33.06
N MET A 301 44.02 25.64 -33.92
CA MET A 301 44.12 25.78 -35.38
C MET A 301 43.43 27.07 -35.88
N ILE A 302 42.23 27.36 -35.39
CA ILE A 302 41.50 28.58 -35.77
C ILE A 302 42.25 29.84 -35.33
N VAL A 303 42.74 29.87 -34.09
CA VAL A 303 43.48 31.02 -33.55
C VAL A 303 44.81 31.23 -34.29
N ALA A 304 45.55 30.16 -34.57
CA ALA A 304 46.80 30.22 -35.33
C ALA A 304 46.55 30.79 -36.73
N TRP A 305 45.60 30.22 -37.47
CA TRP A 305 45.26 30.69 -38.80
C TRP A 305 44.81 32.16 -38.81
N LEU A 306 44.00 32.57 -37.84
CA LEU A 306 43.57 33.97 -37.72
C LEU A 306 44.75 34.89 -37.41
N ASN A 307 45.68 34.49 -36.54
CA ASN A 307 46.88 35.28 -36.26
C ASN A 307 47.73 35.49 -37.52
N ASP A 308 47.90 34.44 -38.32
CA ASP A 308 48.70 34.47 -39.55
C ASP A 308 48.08 35.33 -40.66
N ASN A 309 46.75 35.49 -40.65
CA ASN A 309 46.02 36.18 -41.71
C ASN A 309 45.35 37.51 -41.27
N CYS A 310 45.49 37.91 -40.00
CA CYS A 310 44.70 39.03 -39.45
C CYS A 310 45.03 40.40 -40.06
N ASP A 311 46.19 40.57 -40.68
CA ASP A 311 46.61 41.78 -41.40
C ASP A 311 45.83 42.01 -42.72
N ASN A 312 45.18 40.97 -43.26
CA ASN A 312 44.32 41.10 -44.42
C ASN A 312 43.00 41.82 -44.08
N SER A 313 42.86 43.07 -44.52
CA SER A 313 41.68 43.90 -44.25
C SER A 313 40.36 43.39 -44.86
N ASN A 314 40.41 42.42 -45.78
CA ASN A 314 39.24 41.81 -46.42
C ASN A 314 38.92 40.40 -45.92
N LEU A 315 39.59 39.92 -44.86
CA LEU A 315 39.38 38.58 -44.30
C LEU A 315 37.91 38.36 -43.85
N LYS A 316 37.32 37.26 -44.29
CA LYS A 316 35.92 36.87 -44.05
C LYS A 316 35.81 35.46 -43.48
N ALA A 317 34.63 35.14 -42.95
CA ALA A 317 34.34 33.80 -42.40
C ALA A 317 34.49 32.69 -43.46
N VAL A 318 34.15 32.99 -44.73
CA VAL A 318 34.33 32.07 -45.86
C VAL A 318 35.78 31.63 -46.06
N ASP A 319 36.75 32.49 -45.78
CA ASP A 319 38.18 32.18 -45.96
C ASP A 319 38.63 31.12 -44.94
N LEU A 320 38.22 31.27 -43.68
CA LEU A 320 38.45 30.28 -42.62
C LEU A 320 37.71 28.97 -42.90
N SER A 321 36.50 29.08 -43.45
CA SER A 321 35.70 27.94 -43.89
C SER A 321 36.38 27.11 -44.98
N ASN A 322 36.95 27.78 -45.98
CA ASN A 322 37.69 27.13 -47.06
C ASN A 322 38.97 26.46 -46.53
N TYR A 323 39.71 27.14 -45.66
CA TYR A 323 40.90 26.59 -45.02
C TYR A 323 40.61 25.29 -44.25
N LEU A 324 39.51 25.26 -43.49
CA LEU A 324 39.12 24.09 -42.70
C LEU A 324 38.20 23.11 -43.46
N SER A 325 37.96 23.33 -44.75
CA SER A 325 37.07 22.50 -45.59
C SER A 325 35.68 22.26 -44.99
N VAL A 326 35.07 23.29 -44.42
CA VAL A 326 33.70 23.23 -43.87
C VAL A 326 32.85 24.40 -44.36
N SER A 327 31.53 24.16 -44.51
CA SER A 327 30.61 25.22 -44.95
C SER A 327 30.59 26.41 -43.99
N GLU A 328 30.34 27.60 -44.52
CA GLU A 328 30.30 28.85 -43.75
C GLU A 328 29.26 28.81 -42.63
N THR A 329 28.10 28.20 -42.86
CA THR A 329 27.06 28.00 -41.83
C THR A 329 27.58 27.11 -40.70
N LYS A 330 28.25 26.00 -41.01
CA LYS A 330 28.84 25.11 -39.99
C LYS A 330 29.97 25.78 -39.25
N MET A 331 30.79 26.60 -39.93
CA MET A 331 31.87 27.36 -39.30
C MET A 331 31.33 28.38 -38.30
N ASN A 332 30.29 29.14 -38.65
CA ASN A 332 29.68 30.10 -37.72
C ASN A 332 29.07 29.42 -36.49
N LEU A 333 28.44 28.26 -36.66
CA LEU A 333 27.96 27.45 -35.52
C LEU A 333 29.11 26.94 -34.65
N LYS A 334 30.19 26.44 -35.29
CA LYS A 334 31.42 26.01 -34.62
C LYS A 334 32.07 27.13 -33.81
N LEU A 335 32.19 28.34 -34.36
CA LEU A 335 32.76 29.50 -33.67
C LEU A 335 31.91 29.94 -32.49
N LYS A 336 30.57 29.97 -32.65
CA LYS A 336 29.64 30.28 -31.56
C LYS A 336 29.73 29.22 -30.44
N TYR A 337 29.83 27.95 -30.79
CA TYR A 337 29.95 26.87 -29.81
C TYR A 337 31.29 26.89 -29.07
N MET A 338 32.40 27.01 -29.79
CA MET A 338 33.74 26.92 -29.20
C MET A 338 34.16 28.19 -28.48
N PHE A 339 33.91 29.37 -29.06
CA PHE A 339 34.40 30.65 -28.57
C PHE A 339 33.31 31.54 -27.98
N SER A 340 32.02 31.21 -28.16
CA SER A 340 30.89 32.11 -27.84
C SER A 340 30.95 33.45 -28.57
N LEU A 341 31.65 33.51 -29.72
CA LEU A 341 31.86 34.72 -30.51
C LEU A 341 31.49 34.49 -31.98
N THR A 342 31.14 35.57 -32.67
CA THR A 342 31.07 35.58 -34.14
C THR A 342 32.47 35.69 -34.74
N PHE A 343 32.64 35.28 -36.00
CA PHE A 343 33.92 35.43 -36.72
C PHE A 343 34.48 36.85 -36.63
N LYS A 344 33.63 37.86 -36.91
CA LYS A 344 34.03 39.28 -36.88
C LYS A 344 34.55 39.69 -35.50
N LYS A 345 33.89 39.27 -34.42
CA LYS A 345 34.30 39.62 -33.06
C LYS A 345 35.59 38.90 -32.67
N LEU A 346 35.74 37.63 -33.02
CA LEU A 346 36.97 36.87 -32.79
C LEU A 346 38.17 37.50 -33.53
N LEU A 347 37.99 37.86 -34.80
CA LEU A 347 39.00 38.56 -35.60
C LEU A 347 39.36 39.92 -35.00
N ILE A 348 38.38 40.71 -34.55
CA ILE A 348 38.64 41.99 -33.86
C ILE A 348 39.49 41.77 -32.61
N ASN A 349 39.15 40.78 -31.77
CA ASN A 349 39.91 40.51 -30.55
C ASN A 349 41.39 40.20 -30.88
N ILE A 350 41.63 39.31 -31.85
CA ILE A 350 42.99 38.94 -32.29
C ILE A 350 43.76 40.16 -32.83
N ARG A 351 43.11 40.99 -33.67
CA ARG A 351 43.73 42.23 -34.19
C ARG A 351 44.10 43.21 -33.09
N ILE A 352 43.24 43.36 -32.09
CA ILE A 352 43.48 44.27 -30.96
C ILE A 352 44.60 43.73 -30.06
N GLU A 353 44.66 42.42 -29.82
CA GLU A 353 45.78 41.81 -29.09
C GLU A 353 47.12 42.02 -29.81
N ARG A 354 47.15 41.79 -31.14
CA ARG A 354 48.34 42.09 -31.97
C ARG A 354 48.68 43.58 -31.97
N ALA A 355 47.67 44.45 -31.98
CA ALA A 355 47.87 45.90 -31.92
C ALA A 355 48.52 46.32 -30.58
N CYS A 356 48.08 45.76 -29.46
CA CYS A 356 48.69 46.01 -28.15
C CYS A 356 50.19 45.66 -28.15
N ALA A 357 50.58 44.56 -28.80
CA ALA A 357 51.98 44.16 -28.91
C ALA A 357 52.82 45.08 -29.82
N LEU A 358 52.21 45.70 -30.84
CA LEU A 358 52.92 46.56 -31.79
C LEU A 358 52.96 48.04 -31.39
N LEU A 359 51.99 48.50 -30.58
CA LEU A 359 51.89 49.89 -30.13
C LEU A 359 53.08 50.33 -29.26
N THR A 360 53.85 49.40 -28.71
CA THR A 360 55.09 49.69 -27.98
C THR A 360 56.19 50.24 -28.88
N HIS A 361 56.18 49.92 -30.18
CA HIS A 361 57.28 50.27 -31.10
C HIS A 361 56.84 51.07 -32.33
N LYS A 362 55.55 51.07 -32.69
CA LYS A 362 55.02 51.72 -33.90
C LYS A 362 54.01 52.83 -33.58
N SER A 363 53.74 53.72 -34.52
CA SER A 363 52.68 54.73 -34.36
C SER A 363 51.29 54.09 -34.45
N PRO A 364 50.25 54.66 -33.80
CA PRO A 364 48.87 54.14 -33.91
C PRO A 364 48.38 53.97 -35.35
N THR A 365 48.78 54.89 -36.25
CA THR A 365 48.45 54.83 -37.68
C THR A 365 49.09 53.64 -38.38
N GLU A 366 50.38 53.39 -38.15
CA GLU A 366 51.09 52.22 -38.71
C GLU A 366 50.53 50.91 -38.14
N VAL A 367 50.23 50.88 -36.84
CA VAL A 367 49.65 49.70 -36.19
C VAL A 367 48.30 49.37 -36.82
N ALA A 368 47.42 50.37 -37.02
CA ALA A 368 46.10 50.17 -37.59
C ALA A 368 46.14 49.39 -38.92
N TYR A 369 47.02 49.82 -39.85
CA TYR A 369 47.18 49.13 -41.12
C TYR A 369 47.87 47.77 -40.96
N SER A 370 48.89 47.66 -40.11
CA SER A 370 49.64 46.41 -39.92
C SER A 370 48.85 45.26 -39.29
N VAL A 371 47.74 45.56 -38.61
CA VAL A 371 46.82 44.55 -38.05
C VAL A 371 45.52 44.44 -38.85
N GLY A 372 45.45 45.02 -40.05
CA GLY A 372 44.38 44.79 -41.01
C GLY A 372 43.12 45.64 -40.84
N PHE A 373 43.19 46.81 -40.20
CA PHE A 373 42.11 47.80 -40.29
C PHE A 373 42.22 48.61 -41.58
N LYS A 374 41.07 48.92 -42.20
CA LYS A 374 41.00 49.73 -43.42
C LYS A 374 41.30 51.21 -43.20
N SER A 375 41.11 51.71 -41.97
CA SER A 375 41.40 53.10 -41.61
C SER A 375 41.84 53.24 -40.15
N PRO A 376 42.76 54.18 -39.84
CA PRO A 376 43.18 54.49 -38.47
C PRO A 376 42.04 54.98 -37.57
N SER A 377 41.05 55.69 -38.12
CA SER A 377 39.88 56.15 -37.39
C SER A 377 39.05 54.98 -36.88
N HIS A 378 38.74 54.00 -37.76
CA HIS A 378 37.99 52.81 -37.38
C HIS A 378 38.76 51.95 -36.36
N PHE A 379 40.08 51.82 -36.54
CA PHE A 379 40.95 51.17 -35.55
C PHE A 379 40.84 51.84 -34.17
N SER A 380 40.95 53.17 -34.12
CA SER A 380 40.96 53.91 -32.85
C SER A 380 39.64 53.78 -32.09
N GLU A 381 38.51 53.79 -32.80
CA GLU A 381 37.18 53.55 -32.22
C GLU A 381 37.05 52.14 -31.66
N VAL A 382 37.42 51.12 -32.43
CA VAL A 382 37.34 49.71 -32.02
C VAL A 382 38.30 49.44 -30.87
N PHE A 383 39.54 49.93 -30.94
CA PHE A 383 40.52 49.77 -29.87
C PHE A 383 40.05 50.41 -28.57
N LYS A 384 39.53 51.65 -28.62
CA LYS A 384 38.94 52.30 -27.44
C LYS A 384 37.76 51.53 -26.87
N LYS A 385 36.92 50.96 -27.73
CA LYS A 385 35.79 50.12 -27.31
C LYS A 385 36.24 48.83 -26.60
N GLU A 386 37.28 48.16 -27.11
CA GLU A 386 37.77 46.89 -26.55
C GLU A 386 38.71 47.06 -25.34
N LYS A 387 39.44 48.17 -25.24
CA LYS A 387 40.45 48.42 -24.19
C LYS A 387 40.10 49.54 -23.22
N GLY A 388 39.03 50.29 -23.47
CA GLY A 388 38.58 51.43 -22.64
C GLY A 388 39.32 52.75 -22.88
N ILE A 389 40.51 52.70 -23.48
CA ILE A 389 41.36 53.86 -23.75
C ILE A 389 41.80 53.92 -25.23
N THR A 390 42.16 55.10 -25.71
CA THR A 390 42.62 55.26 -27.10
C THR A 390 43.99 54.58 -27.33
N PRO A 391 44.32 54.18 -28.57
CA PRO A 391 45.64 53.62 -28.88
C PRO A 391 46.82 54.51 -28.44
N SER A 392 46.68 55.83 -28.58
CA SER A 392 47.68 56.81 -28.15
C SER A 392 47.87 56.83 -26.64
N GLN A 393 46.77 56.79 -25.88
CA GLN A 393 46.81 56.68 -24.41
C GLN A 393 47.45 55.36 -23.98
N PHE A 394 47.05 54.24 -24.59
CA PHE A 394 47.63 52.92 -24.31
C PHE A 394 49.15 52.91 -24.57
N LYS A 395 49.61 53.53 -25.66
CA LYS A 395 51.05 53.67 -25.94
C LYS A 395 51.75 54.50 -24.88
N GLN A 396 51.20 55.65 -24.49
CA GLN A 396 51.78 56.50 -23.44
C GLN A 396 51.87 55.79 -22.09
N GLU A 397 50.86 54.99 -21.73
CA GLU A 397 50.85 54.19 -20.49
C GLU A 397 51.91 53.08 -20.51
N LYS A 398 52.17 52.45 -21.65
CA LYS A 398 53.17 51.39 -21.80
C LYS A 398 54.61 51.88 -22.01
N SER A 399 54.78 53.15 -22.37
CA SER A 399 56.09 53.80 -22.50
C SER A 399 56.56 54.50 -21.21
N LYS A 400 55.74 54.48 -20.16
CA LYS A 400 56.14 54.74 -18.76
C LYS A 400 56.50 53.43 -18.09
#